data_AF-A0A1G1KUB3-F1
#
_entry.id   AF-A0A1G1KUB3-F1
#
_cell.length_a   1.000
_cell.length_b   1.000
_cell.length_c   1.000
_cell.angle_alpha   90.00
_cell.angle_beta   90.00
_cell.angle_gamma   90.00
#
_symmetry.space_group_name_H-M   'P 1'
#
loop_
_entity.id
_entity.type
_entity.pdbx_description
1 polymer ?
#
loop_
_entity_poly.entity_id
_entity_poly.type
_entity_poly.pdbx_seq_one_letter_code
_entity_poly.pdbx_strand_id
1 'polypeptide(L)'
;MGNMRTDRKEKGLTLIEVLVAVSIASILTAGIERLLDTALTAWRYSIEEAVVSKMAEDVTRRMSEGDYELQGLRDAVEIVDAQKKSVSFVPLWLDAFDQPTKGNRFYLSNRIRKGSAPPIGEVKFRGETEFHTYRAFVHTSDSGTEEWIEFGFPISKGNAVRIAYHPDYRKNPETLMRYEWDKEKSTIFRHYNDEVADFDLNRSSVHVTDAAFEYYDGYDRLLELKDKDHLDANQLVQVTAVESNIVFRGKELERKSNSFINVRALGKSGQGILLKEGLEFPIPNSEDIRALQLLNFSEIREGAMIELKIYSKTDQQSWRIKLQLGIADGSPVIKGQEIFYPENKLMFDSFQEASIRQGYDLLNVGGNGTFDYDDDGGIVDKVNFKGDDVFLKVIRMDIEGCMLIVRP
;
A
#
# COMPACT_ATOMS: atom_id res chain seq x y z
N MET A 1 -88.42 29.71 48.44
CA MET A 1 -87.10 29.28 48.93
C MET A 1 -86.98 27.78 48.76
N GLY A 2 -86.49 27.33 47.61
CA GLY A 2 -86.24 25.92 47.32
C GLY A 2 -84.74 25.65 47.43
N ASN A 3 -84.31 24.98 48.49
CA ASN A 3 -82.95 24.47 48.57
C ASN A 3 -82.91 23.10 47.88
N MET A 4 -82.41 23.08 46.65
CA MET A 4 -81.91 21.88 45.99
C MET A 4 -80.76 21.30 46.84
N ARG A 5 -81.03 20.23 47.57
CA ARG A 5 -79.98 19.29 47.99
C ARG A 5 -79.80 18.29 46.86
N THR A 6 -78.72 18.45 46.11
CA THR A 6 -78.17 17.43 45.24
C THR A 6 -77.58 16.33 46.11
N ASP A 7 -78.37 15.30 46.41
CA ASP A 7 -77.86 14.05 46.96
C ASP A 7 -77.00 13.36 45.89
N ARG A 8 -75.70 13.62 45.91
CA ARG A 8 -74.71 12.74 45.27
C ARG A 8 -74.78 11.39 46.00
N LYS A 9 -75.42 10.40 45.39
CA LYS A 9 -75.23 9.00 45.77
C LYS A 9 -73.78 8.64 45.49
N GLU A 10 -72.94 8.68 46.51
CA GLU A 10 -71.64 8.00 46.50
C GLU A 10 -71.91 6.49 46.41
N LYS A 11 -71.90 5.97 45.18
CA LYS A 11 -71.87 4.52 44.95
C LYS A 11 -70.49 4.02 45.37
N GLY A 12 -70.42 3.36 46.51
CA GLY A 12 -69.23 2.61 46.91
C GLY A 12 -68.97 1.46 45.95
N LEU A 13 -67.71 1.30 45.53
CA LEU A 13 -67.25 0.18 44.70
C LEU A 13 -67.44 -1.14 45.46
N THR A 14 -67.88 -2.18 44.76
CA THR A 14 -67.92 -3.53 45.31
C THR A 14 -66.50 -4.11 45.38
N LEU A 15 -66.26 -5.02 46.33
CA LEU A 15 -64.95 -5.67 46.51
C LEU A 15 -64.47 -6.38 45.23
N ILE A 16 -65.40 -6.96 44.45
CA ILE A 16 -65.12 -7.63 43.17
C ILE A 16 -64.64 -6.61 42.13
N GLU A 17 -65.30 -5.45 42.02
CA GLU A 17 -64.88 -4.39 41.08
C GLU A 17 -63.48 -3.86 41.42
N VAL A 18 -63.14 -3.72 42.70
CA VAL A 18 -61.79 -3.33 43.13
C VAL A 18 -60.75 -4.40 42.76
N LEU A 19 -61.04 -5.68 43.02
CA LEU A 19 -60.12 -6.79 42.68
C LEU A 19 -59.89 -6.91 41.17
N VAL A 20 -60.94 -6.76 40.36
CA VAL A 20 -60.84 -6.77 38.90
C VAL A 20 -60.00 -5.58 38.41
N ALA A 21 -60.26 -4.37 38.93
CA ALA A 21 -59.50 -3.18 38.56
C ALA A 21 -58.01 -3.32 38.93
N VAL A 22 -57.69 -3.82 40.12
CA VAL A 22 -56.31 -4.05 40.57
C VAL A 22 -55.62 -5.12 39.72
N SER A 23 -56.33 -6.19 39.35
CA SER A 23 -55.78 -7.25 38.50
C SER A 23 -55.46 -6.74 37.09
N ILE A 24 -56.38 -5.99 36.47
CA ILE A 24 -56.16 -5.36 35.16
C ILE A 24 -54.99 -4.36 35.23
N ALA A 25 -54.96 -3.50 36.25
CA ALA A 25 -53.88 -2.53 36.45
C ALA A 25 -52.52 -3.22 36.65
N SER A 26 -52.48 -4.36 37.33
CA SER A 26 -51.24 -5.14 37.55
C SER A 26 -50.72 -5.74 36.23
N ILE A 27 -51.61 -6.31 35.42
CA ILE A 27 -51.26 -6.87 34.11
C ILE A 27 -50.77 -5.77 33.15
N LEU A 28 -51.48 -4.63 33.12
CA LEU A 28 -51.08 -3.48 32.30
C LEU A 28 -49.73 -2.92 32.73
N THR A 29 -49.52 -2.75 34.04
CA THR A 29 -48.24 -2.26 34.58
C THR A 29 -47.09 -3.20 34.19
N ALA A 30 -47.27 -4.52 34.36
CA ALA A 30 -46.26 -5.51 33.97
C ALA A 30 -45.97 -5.52 32.46
N GLY A 31 -47.00 -5.28 31.63
CA GLY A 31 -46.85 -5.14 30.18
C GLY A 31 -46.06 -3.89 29.79
N ILE A 32 -46.37 -2.74 30.41
CA ILE A 32 -45.66 -1.47 30.20
C ILE A 32 -44.21 -1.56 30.66
N GLU A 33 -43.97 -2.18 31.82
CA GLU A 33 -42.62 -2.38 32.37
C GLU A 33 -41.74 -3.18 31.40
N ARG A 34 -42.23 -4.30 30.87
CA ARG A 34 -41.50 -5.10 29.87
C ARG A 34 -41.26 -4.34 28.57
N LEU A 35 -42.24 -3.57 28.10
CA LEU A 35 -42.07 -2.76 26.88
C LEU A 35 -41.02 -1.67 27.09
N LEU A 36 -41.03 -1.00 28.23
CA LEU A 36 -40.02 0.01 28.58
C LEU A 36 -38.63 -0.62 28.69
N ASP A 37 -38.50 -1.77 29.35
CA ASP A 37 -37.21 -2.45 29.48
C ASP A 37 -36.65 -2.90 28.11
N THR A 38 -37.51 -3.44 27.25
CA THR A 38 -37.14 -3.81 25.87
C THR A 38 -36.74 -2.58 25.06
N ALA A 39 -37.51 -1.49 25.14
CA ALA A 39 -37.23 -0.25 24.43
C ALA A 39 -35.93 0.41 24.90
N LEU A 40 -35.67 0.41 26.21
CA LEU A 40 -34.43 0.93 26.79
C LEU A 40 -33.22 0.10 26.37
N THR A 41 -33.36 -1.23 26.34
CA THR A 41 -32.31 -2.14 25.87
C THR A 41 -32.00 -1.90 24.39
N ALA A 42 -33.03 -1.83 23.54
CA ALA A 42 -32.86 -1.53 22.12
C ALA A 42 -32.22 -0.15 21.87
N TRP A 43 -32.63 0.86 22.65
CA TRP A 43 -32.05 2.21 22.56
C TRP A 43 -30.58 2.23 22.98
N ARG A 44 -30.23 1.56 24.09
CA ARG A 44 -28.83 1.43 24.53
C ARG A 44 -27.97 0.71 23.51
N TYR A 45 -28.46 -0.40 22.97
CA TYR A 45 -27.79 -1.15 21.93
C TYR A 45 -27.54 -0.29 20.68
N SER A 46 -28.55 0.47 20.22
CA SER A 46 -28.41 1.34 19.05
C SER A 46 -27.38 2.46 19.24
N ILE A 47 -27.35 3.09 20.42
CA ILE A 47 -26.33 4.09 20.74
C ILE A 47 -24.94 3.45 20.76
N GLU A 48 -24.82 2.30 21.41
CA GLU A 48 -23.55 1.60 21.52
C GLU A 48 -23.03 1.15 20.16
N GLU A 49 -23.89 0.62 19.30
CA GLU A 49 -23.57 0.27 17.92
C GLU A 49 -23.00 1.47 17.16
N ALA A 50 -23.62 2.64 17.27
CA ALA A 50 -23.12 3.86 16.63
C ALA A 50 -21.73 4.26 17.15
N VAL A 51 -21.49 4.17 18.47
CA VAL A 51 -20.21 4.53 19.08
C VAL A 51 -19.11 3.54 18.70
N VAL A 52 -19.38 2.24 18.80
CA VAL A 52 -18.44 1.16 18.44
C VAL A 52 -18.08 1.24 16.95
N SER A 53 -19.06 1.47 16.08
CA SER A 53 -18.85 1.56 14.63
C SER A 53 -17.99 2.77 14.27
N LYS A 54 -18.32 3.94 14.82
CA LYS A 54 -17.54 5.16 14.61
C LYS A 54 -16.10 4.98 15.08
N MET A 55 -15.91 4.37 16.24
CA MET A 55 -14.58 4.13 16.78
C MET A 55 -13.79 3.14 15.92
N ALA A 56 -14.43 2.05 15.47
CA ALA A 56 -13.82 1.10 14.55
C ALA A 56 -13.36 1.77 13.26
N GLU A 57 -14.20 2.61 12.66
CA GLU A 57 -13.88 3.38 11.46
C GLU A 57 -12.74 4.39 11.70
N ASP A 58 -12.84 5.21 12.75
CA ASP A 58 -11.84 6.22 13.09
C ASP A 58 -10.45 5.58 13.27
N VAL A 59 -10.38 4.48 13.99
CA VAL A 59 -9.12 3.77 14.28
C VAL A 59 -8.54 3.14 13.04
N THR A 60 -9.38 2.43 12.30
CA THR A 60 -8.99 1.77 11.06
C THR A 60 -8.48 2.79 10.05
N ARG A 61 -9.21 3.90 9.87
CA ARG A 61 -8.84 4.99 8.97
C ARG A 61 -7.53 5.64 9.40
N ARG A 62 -7.38 6.01 10.69
CA ARG A 62 -6.14 6.63 11.20
C ARG A 62 -4.93 5.72 11.10
N MET A 63 -5.10 4.40 11.28
CA MET A 63 -4.01 3.44 11.16
C MET A 63 -3.62 3.21 9.70
N SER A 64 -4.62 3.16 8.82
CA SER A 64 -4.42 2.94 7.38
C SER A 64 -3.86 4.17 6.70
N GLU A 65 -4.51 5.33 6.86
CA GLU A 65 -4.20 6.57 6.13
C GLU A 65 -3.30 7.52 6.91
N GLY A 66 -3.30 7.42 8.25
CA GLY A 66 -2.58 8.35 9.12
C GLY A 66 -3.49 9.40 9.77
N ASP A 67 -2.84 10.28 10.51
CA ASP A 67 -3.41 11.49 11.11
C ASP A 67 -3.00 12.74 10.31
N TYR A 68 -3.55 13.91 10.66
CA TYR A 68 -3.23 15.18 9.99
C TYR A 68 -1.72 15.47 9.83
N GLU A 69 -0.90 14.98 10.75
CA GLU A 69 0.55 15.24 10.78
C GLU A 69 1.40 13.97 10.62
N LEU A 70 0.79 12.78 10.62
CA LEU A 70 1.51 11.52 10.67
C LEU A 70 0.97 10.55 9.63
N GLN A 71 1.88 9.89 8.93
CA GLN A 71 1.54 8.92 7.89
C GLN A 71 1.04 7.60 8.48
N GLY A 72 0.10 6.95 7.79
CA GLY A 72 -0.39 5.61 8.15
C GLY A 72 0.35 4.49 7.42
N LEU A 73 -0.10 3.25 7.65
CA LEU A 73 0.44 2.04 6.99
C LEU A 73 0.36 2.10 5.47
N ARG A 74 -0.63 2.79 4.90
CA ARG A 74 -0.77 2.95 3.45
C ARG A 74 0.44 3.66 2.86
N ASP A 75 1.06 4.60 3.57
CA ASP A 75 2.26 5.32 3.12
C ASP A 75 3.57 4.63 3.50
N ALA A 76 3.51 3.41 4.04
CA ALA A 76 4.70 2.61 4.31
C ALA A 76 5.49 2.34 3.04
N VAL A 77 6.78 2.69 3.05
CA VAL A 77 7.74 2.42 1.96
C VAL A 77 8.50 1.11 2.15
N GLU A 78 8.60 0.62 3.39
CA GLU A 78 9.10 -0.71 3.76
C GLU A 78 8.46 -1.18 5.08
N ILE A 79 8.13 -2.46 5.16
CA ILE A 79 7.88 -3.15 6.44
C ILE A 79 9.21 -3.72 6.96
N VAL A 80 9.59 -3.33 8.18
CA VAL A 80 10.90 -3.66 8.80
C VAL A 80 10.76 -4.79 9.80
N ASP A 81 9.62 -4.88 10.49
CA ASP A 81 9.28 -5.95 11.41
C ASP A 81 7.78 -6.23 11.32
N ALA A 82 7.43 -7.52 11.25
CA ALA A 82 6.06 -7.97 11.04
C ALA A 82 5.78 -9.09 12.03
N GLN A 83 4.96 -8.78 13.03
CA GLN A 83 4.54 -9.71 14.06
C GLN A 83 3.01 -9.76 14.14
N LYS A 84 2.46 -10.82 14.74
CA LYS A 84 1.01 -10.95 14.91
C LYS A 84 0.40 -9.77 15.68
N LYS A 85 1.12 -9.22 16.65
CA LYS A 85 0.63 -8.15 17.55
C LYS A 85 1.30 -6.80 17.32
N SER A 86 2.24 -6.70 16.39
CA SER A 86 2.83 -5.42 16.03
C SER A 86 3.32 -5.39 14.59
N VAL A 87 3.26 -4.22 13.98
CA VAL A 87 3.85 -3.94 12.67
C VAL A 87 4.77 -2.73 12.79
N SER A 88 6.00 -2.86 12.29
CA SER A 88 6.97 -1.77 12.21
C SER A 88 7.30 -1.47 10.76
N PHE A 89 7.25 -0.19 10.39
CA PHE A 89 7.40 0.24 9.01
C PHE A 89 8.12 1.58 8.92
N VAL A 90 8.73 1.81 7.77
CA VAL A 90 9.29 3.11 7.40
C VAL A 90 8.23 3.83 6.58
N PRO A 91 7.74 5.00 7.01
CA PRO A 91 6.83 5.79 6.22
C PRO A 91 7.60 6.70 5.23
N LEU A 92 6.90 7.31 4.27
CA LEU A 92 7.52 8.21 3.29
C LEU A 92 7.95 9.53 3.95
N TRP A 93 9.25 9.76 4.15
CA TRP A 93 9.68 11.00 4.79
C TRP A 93 9.44 12.23 3.92
N LEU A 94 8.97 13.33 4.52
CA LEU A 94 8.72 14.59 3.84
C LEU A 94 9.50 15.72 4.51
N ASP A 95 10.47 16.28 3.80
CA ASP A 95 11.09 17.55 4.18
C ASP A 95 10.41 18.71 3.45
N ALA A 96 10.04 19.75 4.19
CA ALA A 96 9.47 20.97 3.65
C ALA A 96 10.42 22.16 3.88
N PHE A 97 10.60 22.97 2.84
CA PHE A 97 11.51 24.11 2.85
C PHE A 97 10.81 25.33 2.27
N ASP A 98 10.82 26.46 2.99
CA ASP A 98 10.35 27.75 2.48
C ASP A 98 11.43 28.54 1.72
N GLN A 99 12.68 28.07 1.79
CA GLN A 99 13.82 28.62 1.06
C GLN A 99 14.95 27.58 0.96
N PRO A 100 15.86 27.71 -0.03
CA PRO A 100 17.06 26.89 -0.08
C PRO A 100 17.90 27.03 1.18
N THR A 101 18.49 25.92 1.66
CA THR A 101 19.34 25.91 2.85
C THR A 101 20.66 26.66 2.59
N LYS A 102 21.29 26.42 1.44
CA LYS A 102 22.55 27.07 1.03
C LYS A 102 22.68 27.11 -0.49
N GLY A 103 22.72 28.30 -1.08
CA GLY A 103 22.72 28.45 -2.54
C GLY A 103 21.40 27.95 -3.12
N ASN A 104 21.43 26.96 -4.02
CA ASN A 104 20.26 26.28 -4.58
C ASN A 104 20.08 24.84 -4.04
N ARG A 105 20.64 24.56 -2.85
CA ARG A 105 20.66 23.24 -2.24
C ARG A 105 19.64 23.12 -1.12
N PHE A 106 18.96 21.98 -1.09
CA PHE A 106 18.01 21.58 -0.06
C PHE A 106 18.59 20.39 0.68
N TYR A 107 19.22 20.64 1.82
CA TYR A 107 19.84 19.58 2.63
C TYR A 107 18.76 18.80 3.36
N LEU A 108 18.80 17.48 3.21
CA LEU A 108 17.80 16.57 3.78
C LEU A 108 18.03 16.41 5.28
N SER A 109 16.95 16.28 6.04
CA SER A 109 17.00 16.04 7.48
C SER A 109 17.47 14.63 7.82
N ASN A 110 17.10 13.66 6.99
CA ASN A 110 17.47 12.26 7.10
C ASN A 110 18.18 11.78 5.84
N ARG A 111 18.98 10.72 5.99
CA ARG A 111 19.65 10.12 4.82
C ARG A 111 18.64 9.35 3.97
N ILE A 112 18.80 9.42 2.66
CA ILE A 112 18.08 8.59 1.71
C ILE A 112 18.63 7.17 1.80
N ARG A 113 17.72 6.21 1.83
CA ARG A 113 18.09 4.80 1.73
C ARG A 113 18.73 4.51 0.38
N LYS A 114 19.96 4.02 0.40
CA LYS A 114 20.63 3.58 -0.84
C LYS A 114 19.81 2.51 -1.57
N GLY A 115 19.64 2.70 -2.88
CA GLY A 115 18.87 1.79 -3.74
C GLY A 115 17.35 1.97 -3.65
N SER A 116 16.85 2.96 -2.91
CA SER A 116 15.44 3.33 -2.97
C SER A 116 15.09 4.03 -4.28
N ALA A 117 13.79 4.22 -4.52
CA ALA A 117 13.33 5.14 -5.55
C ALA A 117 13.94 6.54 -5.36
N PRO A 118 14.20 7.28 -6.46
CA PRO A 118 14.66 8.64 -6.36
C PRO A 118 13.65 9.50 -5.59
N PRO A 119 14.11 10.49 -4.80
CA PRO A 119 13.24 11.46 -4.14
C PRO A 119 12.33 12.19 -5.10
N ILE A 120 11.12 12.49 -4.64
CA ILE A 120 10.14 13.29 -5.35
C ILE A 120 10.27 14.73 -4.85
N GLY A 121 10.79 15.60 -5.71
CA GLY A 121 10.86 17.03 -5.44
C GLY A 121 9.63 17.75 -6.00
N GLU A 122 8.93 18.48 -5.15
CA GLU A 122 7.80 19.31 -5.52
C GLU A 122 8.07 20.77 -5.17
N VAL A 123 7.68 21.68 -6.06
CA VAL A 123 7.86 23.11 -5.87
C VAL A 123 6.51 23.79 -6.06
N LYS A 124 6.16 24.69 -5.15
CA LYS A 124 5.05 25.64 -5.28
C LYS A 124 5.64 27.02 -5.47
N PHE A 125 5.44 27.60 -6.66
CA PHE A 125 5.94 28.95 -6.91
C PHE A 125 5.09 30.00 -6.22
N ARG A 126 5.70 31.16 -5.96
CA ARG A 126 5.03 32.28 -5.33
C ARG A 126 3.79 32.70 -6.13
N GLY A 127 2.63 32.69 -5.49
CA GLY A 127 1.35 33.05 -6.10
C GLY A 127 0.56 31.86 -6.63
N GLU A 128 1.15 30.66 -6.65
CA GLU A 128 0.45 29.42 -6.97
C GLU A 128 -0.18 28.81 -5.72
N THR A 129 -1.27 28.09 -5.93
CA THR A 129 -2.01 27.39 -4.88
C THR A 129 -1.54 25.95 -4.69
N GLU A 130 -0.92 25.36 -5.71
CA GLU A 130 -0.59 23.92 -5.78
C GLU A 130 0.91 23.68 -5.90
N PHE A 131 1.34 22.48 -5.51
CA PHE A 131 2.70 22.00 -5.70
C PHE A 131 2.80 21.27 -7.04
N HIS A 132 3.89 21.48 -7.77
CA HIS A 132 4.19 20.79 -9.01
C HIS A 132 5.47 19.97 -8.87
N THR A 133 5.48 18.77 -9.44
CA THR A 133 6.63 17.86 -9.38
C THR A 133 7.71 18.26 -10.39
N TYR A 134 8.96 18.32 -9.95
CA TYR A 134 10.12 18.62 -10.78
C TYR A 134 11.20 17.57 -10.62
N ARG A 135 12.04 17.43 -11.66
CA ARG A 135 13.21 16.58 -11.59
C ARG A 135 14.18 17.13 -10.54
N ALA A 136 14.40 16.34 -9.51
CA ALA A 136 15.38 16.56 -8.45
C ALA A 136 16.63 15.73 -8.72
N PHE A 137 17.80 16.30 -8.45
CA PHE A 137 19.08 15.61 -8.49
C PHE A 137 19.57 15.39 -7.07
N VAL A 138 19.86 14.14 -6.74
CA VAL A 138 20.40 13.76 -5.43
C VAL A 138 21.91 13.91 -5.47
N HIS A 139 22.44 14.61 -4.49
CA HIS A 139 23.86 14.75 -4.27
C HIS A 139 24.21 14.31 -2.85
N THR A 140 25.36 13.68 -2.73
CA THR A 140 25.91 13.21 -1.46
C THR A 140 27.30 13.82 -1.30
N SER A 141 27.63 14.29 -0.10
CA SER A 141 28.97 14.81 0.18
C SER A 141 30.04 13.73 0.03
N ASP A 142 31.30 14.11 -0.21
CA ASP A 142 32.42 13.14 -0.29
C ASP A 142 32.58 12.30 0.98
N SER A 143 32.25 12.88 2.14
CA SER A 143 32.21 12.20 3.43
C SER A 143 31.01 11.24 3.59
N GLY A 144 30.02 11.32 2.70
CA GLY A 144 28.76 10.58 2.79
C GLY A 144 27.92 10.99 3.99
N THR A 145 28.16 12.16 4.58
CA THR A 145 27.48 12.61 5.81
C THR A 145 26.29 13.51 5.57
N GLU A 146 26.30 14.24 4.45
CA GLU A 146 25.25 15.17 4.06
C GLU A 146 24.70 14.75 2.71
N GLU A 147 23.38 14.81 2.57
CA GLU A 147 22.70 14.62 1.30
C GLU A 147 21.83 15.84 1.04
N TRP A 148 21.84 16.29 -0.21
CA TRP A 148 21.04 17.43 -0.63
C TRP A 148 20.44 17.20 -2.00
N ILE A 149 19.33 17.90 -2.22
CA ILE A 149 18.67 17.99 -3.51
C ILE A 149 19.03 19.30 -4.19
N GLU A 150 19.31 19.22 -5.48
CA GLU A 150 19.32 20.37 -6.39
C GLU A 150 18.26 20.17 -7.46
N PHE A 151 17.57 21.25 -7.81
CA PHE A 151 16.71 21.28 -8.98
C PHE A 151 17.53 21.81 -10.16
N GLY A 152 17.23 21.35 -11.38
CA GLY A 152 17.89 21.81 -12.62
C GLY A 152 17.65 23.29 -12.97
N PHE A 153 17.06 24.05 -12.06
CA PHE A 153 16.76 25.47 -12.15
C PHE A 153 16.84 26.13 -10.76
N PRO A 154 17.12 27.43 -10.67
CA PRO A 154 17.19 28.13 -9.40
C PRO A 154 15.81 28.30 -8.75
N ILE A 155 15.72 28.00 -7.46
CA ILE A 155 14.52 28.24 -6.63
C ILE A 155 14.69 29.55 -5.86
N SER A 156 13.93 30.56 -6.26
CA SER A 156 13.92 31.87 -5.60
C SER A 156 13.25 31.82 -4.22
N LYS A 157 13.61 32.77 -3.35
CA LYS A 157 12.96 32.97 -2.04
C LYS A 157 11.47 33.27 -2.21
N GLY A 158 10.64 32.69 -1.34
CA GLY A 158 9.18 32.82 -1.36
C GLY A 158 8.46 31.73 -2.14
N ASN A 159 9.19 30.77 -2.72
CA ASN A 159 8.67 29.50 -3.20
C ASN A 159 8.76 28.46 -2.08
N ALA A 160 7.80 27.55 -2.01
CA ALA A 160 7.85 26.42 -1.08
C ALA A 160 8.30 25.16 -1.82
N VAL A 161 9.15 24.36 -1.20
CA VAL A 161 9.66 23.10 -1.72
C VAL A 161 9.29 21.98 -0.76
N ARG A 162 8.89 20.85 -1.31
CA ARG A 162 8.63 19.61 -0.59
C ARG A 162 9.45 18.51 -1.22
N ILE A 163 10.11 17.71 -0.41
CA ILE A 163 10.92 16.58 -0.88
C ILE A 163 10.44 15.35 -0.14
N ALA A 164 9.83 14.43 -0.87
CA ALA A 164 9.40 13.15 -0.36
C ALA A 164 10.42 12.06 -0.71
N TYR A 165 10.88 11.27 0.26
CA TYR A 165 11.92 10.26 0.04
C TYR A 165 11.84 9.11 1.05
N HIS A 166 12.51 8.00 0.71
CA HIS A 166 12.65 6.84 1.58
C HIS A 166 13.84 7.07 2.54
N PRO A 167 13.60 7.30 3.84
CA PRO A 167 14.70 7.53 4.78
C PRO A 167 15.43 6.21 5.12
N ASP A 168 16.72 6.28 5.42
CA ASP A 168 17.51 5.15 5.88
C ASP A 168 17.34 4.96 7.40
N TYR A 169 16.34 4.18 7.80
CA TYR A 169 16.05 3.88 9.21
C TYR A 169 17.24 3.25 9.96
N ARG A 170 18.22 2.68 9.26
CA ARG A 170 19.42 2.10 9.91
C ARG A 170 20.41 3.17 10.35
N LYS A 171 20.33 4.35 9.74
CA LYS A 171 21.11 5.54 10.11
C LYS A 171 20.29 6.50 10.97
N ASN A 172 18.97 6.51 10.76
CA ASN A 172 18.00 7.36 11.43
C ASN A 172 16.85 6.49 12.02
N PRO A 173 17.06 5.73 13.11
CA PRO A 173 16.04 4.83 13.68
C PRO A 173 14.74 5.52 14.09
N GLU A 174 14.78 6.81 14.42
CA GLU A 174 13.66 7.67 14.76
C GLU A 174 12.60 7.79 13.63
N THR A 175 12.99 7.47 12.40
CA THR A 175 12.11 7.47 11.22
C THR A 175 11.20 6.24 11.16
N LEU A 176 11.41 5.24 12.02
CA LEU A 176 10.60 4.03 12.09
C LEU A 176 9.31 4.28 12.88
N MET A 177 8.18 3.88 12.30
CA MET A 177 6.88 3.89 12.98
C MET A 177 6.49 2.46 13.34
N ARG A 178 5.95 2.26 14.55
CA ARG A 178 5.46 0.96 15.02
C ARG A 178 4.07 1.08 15.63
N TYR A 179 3.17 0.20 15.22
CA TYR A 179 1.91 -0.07 15.93
C TYR A 179 2.08 -1.36 16.72
N GLU A 180 1.76 -1.35 18.01
CA GLU A 180 1.89 -2.50 18.91
C GLU A 180 0.64 -2.65 19.79
N TRP A 181 0.07 -3.85 19.83
CA TRP A 181 -1.02 -4.19 20.73
C TRP A 181 -0.50 -4.64 22.10
N ASP A 182 -0.90 -3.93 23.15
CA ASP A 182 -0.65 -4.30 24.54
C ASP A 182 -1.93 -4.89 25.17
N LYS A 183 -1.87 -6.18 25.50
CA LYS A 183 -2.98 -6.91 26.10
C LYS A 183 -3.29 -6.48 27.53
N GLU A 184 -2.28 -6.12 28.33
CA GLU A 184 -2.48 -5.74 29.74
C GLU A 184 -3.18 -4.39 29.85
N LYS A 185 -2.79 -3.45 28.98
CA LYS A 185 -3.37 -2.12 28.93
C LYS A 185 -4.60 -2.01 28.04
N SER A 186 -4.87 -3.05 27.24
CA SER A 186 -5.96 -3.08 26.26
C SER A 186 -5.91 -1.89 25.28
N THR A 187 -4.70 -1.55 24.82
CA THR A 187 -4.43 -0.38 23.99
C THR A 187 -3.46 -0.73 22.87
N ILE A 188 -3.66 -0.12 21.69
CA ILE A 188 -2.65 -0.11 20.63
C ILE A 188 -1.77 1.12 20.85
N PHE A 189 -0.46 0.92 20.97
CA PHE A 189 0.51 2.00 21.05
C PHE A 189 1.05 2.33 19.66
N ARG A 190 1.24 3.61 19.38
CA ARG A 190 2.02 4.10 18.25
C ARG A 190 3.35 4.62 18.78
N HIS A 191 4.45 4.02 18.31
CA HIS A 191 5.80 4.49 18.55
C HIS A 191 6.31 5.21 17.31
N TYR A 192 6.72 6.47 17.45
CA TYR A 192 7.28 7.24 16.34
C TYR A 192 8.09 8.43 16.87
N ASN A 193 9.26 8.71 16.28
CA ASN A 193 10.11 9.85 16.66
C ASN A 193 10.38 9.93 18.17
N ASP A 194 10.74 8.79 18.78
CA ASP A 194 10.95 8.60 20.23
C ASP A 194 9.72 8.85 21.14
N GLU A 195 8.56 9.15 20.56
CA GLU A 195 7.30 9.29 21.28
C GLU A 195 6.52 7.98 21.28
N VAL A 196 5.89 7.69 22.43
CA VAL A 196 4.91 6.62 22.57
C VAL A 196 3.58 7.27 22.86
N ALA A 197 2.67 7.17 21.90
CA ALA A 197 1.31 7.67 22.05
C ALA A 197 0.35 6.48 22.16
N ASP A 198 -0.56 6.57 23.12
CA ASP A 198 -1.80 5.80 23.09
C ASP A 198 -2.47 6.16 21.76
N PHE A 199 -2.60 5.18 20.87
CA PHE A 199 -3.41 5.37 19.69
C PHE A 199 -4.83 5.46 20.22
N ASP A 200 -5.33 6.69 20.40
CA ASP A 200 -6.45 7.04 21.27
C ASP A 200 -7.69 6.20 20.96
N LEU A 201 -7.86 5.15 21.76
CA LEU A 201 -8.75 4.01 21.53
C LEU A 201 -9.70 3.79 22.71
N ASN A 202 -9.78 4.69 23.68
CA ASN A 202 -10.60 4.45 24.85
C ASN A 202 -11.56 5.61 25.05
N ARG A 203 -12.73 5.50 24.41
CA ARG A 203 -13.92 6.21 24.89
C ARG A 203 -14.38 5.51 26.16
N SER A 204 -14.96 6.26 27.11
CA SER A 204 -15.40 5.75 28.42
C SER A 204 -16.38 4.56 28.39
N SER A 205 -16.86 4.13 27.22
CA SER A 205 -17.80 3.03 27.03
C SER A 205 -17.37 1.96 26.03
N VAL A 206 -16.25 2.10 25.31
CA VAL A 206 -15.79 1.14 24.29
C VAL A 206 -14.28 0.99 24.37
N HIS A 207 -13.82 -0.25 24.37
CA HIS A 207 -12.41 -0.62 24.49
C HIS A 207 -12.01 -1.59 23.38
N VAL A 208 -10.74 -1.56 22.98
CA VAL A 208 -10.18 -2.65 22.19
C VAL A 208 -9.88 -3.81 23.13
N THR A 209 -10.20 -5.03 22.69
CA THR A 209 -9.97 -6.25 23.48
C THR A 209 -8.99 -7.20 22.80
N ASP A 210 -8.81 -7.07 21.50
CA ASP A 210 -7.75 -7.72 20.77
C ASP A 210 -7.41 -6.94 19.50
N ALA A 211 -6.15 -7.01 19.08
CA ALA A 211 -5.71 -6.54 17.78
C ALA A 211 -4.68 -7.53 17.20
N ALA A 212 -4.77 -7.81 15.92
CA ALA A 212 -3.81 -8.65 15.21
C ALA A 212 -3.51 -8.11 13.82
N PHE A 213 -2.32 -8.41 13.33
CA PHE A 213 -1.86 -8.06 11.99
C PHE A 213 -1.54 -9.32 11.21
N GLU A 214 -2.09 -9.39 10.01
CA GLU A 214 -1.82 -10.44 9.03
C GLU A 214 -1.15 -9.80 7.82
N TYR A 215 -0.27 -10.54 7.17
CA TYR A 215 0.63 -10.00 6.15
C TYR A 215 0.44 -10.77 4.87
N TYR A 216 0.35 -10.05 3.76
CA TYR A 216 0.08 -10.64 2.46
C TYR A 216 1.17 -10.27 1.46
N ASP A 217 1.47 -11.21 0.57
CA ASP A 217 2.36 -10.99 -0.57
C ASP A 217 1.63 -10.40 -1.79
N GLY A 218 2.38 -10.13 -2.86
CA GLY A 218 1.87 -9.53 -4.08
C GLY A 218 0.86 -10.38 -4.87
N TYR A 219 0.50 -11.56 -4.36
CA TYR A 219 -0.50 -12.48 -4.92
C TYR A 219 -1.70 -12.64 -3.99
N ASP A 220 -1.84 -11.77 -2.99
CA ASP A 220 -2.84 -11.85 -1.94
C ASP A 220 -2.76 -13.16 -1.13
N ARG A 221 -1.56 -13.78 -1.05
CA ARG A 221 -1.36 -14.96 -0.20
C ARG A 221 -0.93 -14.53 1.19
N LEU A 222 -1.58 -15.12 2.20
CA LEU A 222 -1.20 -14.93 3.59
C LEU A 222 0.20 -15.49 3.82
N LEU A 223 1.09 -14.65 4.34
CA LEU A 223 2.43 -15.03 4.76
C LEU A 223 2.37 -15.62 6.17
N GLU A 224 2.74 -16.89 6.30
CA GLU A 224 2.75 -17.58 7.58
C GLU A 224 3.85 -17.01 8.50
N LEU A 225 3.45 -16.61 9.70
CA LEU A 225 4.35 -16.23 10.79
C LEU A 225 5.05 -17.49 11.34
N LYS A 226 6.37 -17.43 11.49
CA LYS A 226 7.19 -18.49 12.08
C LYS A 226 7.64 -18.12 13.50
N ASP A 227 8.13 -19.11 14.25
CA ASP A 227 8.81 -19.01 15.55
C ASP A 227 8.58 -17.72 16.37
N LYS A 228 7.60 -17.70 17.30
CA LYS A 228 7.21 -16.51 18.08
C LYS A 228 6.46 -15.44 17.27
N ASP A 229 5.60 -15.87 16.35
CA ASP A 229 4.65 -15.00 15.66
C ASP A 229 5.30 -13.86 14.83
N HIS A 230 6.45 -14.10 14.18
CA HIS A 230 7.13 -13.13 13.31
C HIS A 230 7.35 -13.64 11.88
N LEU A 231 7.43 -12.73 10.89
CA LEU A 231 7.91 -13.08 9.54
C LEU A 231 9.44 -13.11 9.50
N ASP A 232 10.00 -14.10 8.80
CA ASP A 232 11.44 -14.12 8.54
C ASP A 232 11.86 -13.00 7.55
N ALA A 233 13.15 -12.68 7.50
CA ALA A 233 13.66 -11.59 6.66
C ALA A 233 13.34 -11.75 5.16
N ASN A 234 13.20 -12.98 4.68
CA ASN A 234 12.88 -13.26 3.28
C ASN A 234 11.37 -13.11 2.99
N GLN A 235 10.52 -13.40 3.96
CA GLN A 235 9.08 -13.15 3.86
C GLN A 235 8.76 -11.66 4.04
N LEU A 236 9.49 -10.95 4.91
CA LEU A 236 9.36 -9.51 5.09
C LEU A 236 9.53 -8.73 3.78
N VAL A 237 10.45 -9.17 2.91
CA VAL A 237 10.64 -8.51 1.62
C VAL A 237 9.50 -8.73 0.62
N GLN A 238 8.63 -9.70 0.88
CA GLN A 238 7.48 -10.04 0.05
C GLN A 238 6.21 -9.34 0.50
N VAL A 239 6.17 -8.73 1.68
CA VAL A 239 4.96 -8.07 2.21
C VAL A 239 4.57 -6.90 1.31
N THR A 240 3.36 -6.95 0.76
CA THR A 240 2.76 -5.91 -0.09
C THR A 240 1.44 -5.38 0.48
N ALA A 241 0.87 -6.10 1.44
CA ALA A 241 -0.30 -5.65 2.18
C ALA A 241 -0.28 -6.15 3.63
N VAL A 242 -1.00 -5.40 4.48
CA VAL A 242 -1.21 -5.72 5.89
C VAL A 242 -2.71 -5.68 6.15
N GLU A 243 -3.26 -6.75 6.70
CA GLU A 243 -4.62 -6.76 7.23
C GLU A 243 -4.59 -6.52 8.73
N SER A 244 -5.26 -5.47 9.20
CA SER A 244 -5.47 -5.23 10.62
C SER A 244 -6.83 -5.79 11.05
N ASN A 245 -6.80 -6.62 12.09
CA ASN A 245 -7.95 -7.28 12.69
C ASN A 245 -8.12 -6.77 14.12
N ILE A 246 -9.07 -5.87 14.37
CA ILE A 246 -9.25 -5.21 15.67
C ILE A 246 -10.63 -5.52 16.24
N VAL A 247 -10.69 -5.93 17.50
CA VAL A 247 -11.92 -6.29 18.21
C VAL A 247 -12.29 -5.19 19.22
N PHE A 248 -13.41 -4.54 18.97
CA PHE A 248 -13.99 -3.49 19.80
C PHE A 248 -15.11 -4.07 20.66
N ARG A 249 -15.10 -3.77 21.96
CA ARG A 249 -16.12 -4.22 22.91
C ARG A 249 -16.68 -3.05 23.69
N GLY A 250 -17.99 -2.90 23.65
CA GLY A 250 -18.75 -2.06 24.58
C GLY A 250 -19.39 -2.90 25.69
N LYS A 251 -20.49 -2.40 26.27
CA LYS A 251 -21.21 -3.09 27.35
C LYS A 251 -22.04 -4.27 26.85
N GLU A 252 -22.75 -4.09 25.74
CA GLU A 252 -23.71 -5.06 25.18
C GLU A 252 -23.27 -5.60 23.82
N LEU A 253 -22.29 -4.95 23.17
CA LEU A 253 -21.86 -5.26 21.80
C LEU A 253 -20.36 -5.53 21.69
N GLU A 254 -20.01 -6.54 20.88
CA GLU A 254 -18.67 -6.74 20.35
C GLU A 254 -18.70 -6.61 18.82
N ARG A 255 -17.73 -5.89 18.26
CA ARG A 255 -17.56 -5.71 16.82
C ARG A 255 -16.12 -5.98 16.41
N LYS A 256 -15.94 -6.77 15.36
CA LYS A 256 -14.65 -6.95 14.68
C LYS A 256 -14.55 -5.98 13.51
N SER A 257 -13.40 -5.34 13.38
CA SER A 257 -13.05 -4.48 12.25
C SER A 257 -11.86 -5.09 11.54
N ASN A 258 -12.01 -5.30 10.23
CA ASN A 258 -10.97 -5.82 9.36
C ASN A 258 -10.63 -4.72 8.35
N SER A 259 -9.35 -4.44 8.18
CA SER A 259 -8.88 -3.48 7.19
C SER A 259 -7.72 -4.05 6.41
N PHE A 260 -7.90 -4.21 5.11
CA PHE A 260 -6.85 -4.65 4.20
C PHE A 260 -6.14 -3.43 3.60
N ILE A 261 -4.87 -3.26 3.96
CA ILE A 261 -4.09 -2.07 3.63
C ILE A 261 -2.98 -2.47 2.68
N ASN A 262 -3.09 -2.04 1.43
CA ASN A 262 -1.98 -2.11 0.49
C ASN A 262 -0.91 -1.10 0.89
N VAL A 263 0.31 -1.57 1.14
CA VAL A 263 1.43 -0.67 1.45
C VAL A 263 1.90 -0.02 0.16
N ARG A 264 2.05 1.31 0.15
CA ARG A 264 2.49 2.07 -1.03
C ARG A 264 3.83 1.59 -1.55
N ALA A 265 4.68 1.12 -0.64
CA ALA A 265 5.92 0.41 -0.87
C ALA A 265 6.65 1.00 -2.09
N LEU A 266 7.11 2.25 -1.93
CA LEU A 266 7.98 3.00 -2.86
C LEU A 266 9.38 2.35 -2.97
N GLY A 267 9.40 1.03 -3.08
CA GLY A 267 10.39 0.18 -2.46
C GLY A 267 9.96 -1.28 -2.25
N LYS A 268 8.71 -1.70 -2.55
CA LYS A 268 8.25 -3.09 -2.78
C LYS A 268 6.94 -3.20 -3.58
N SER A 269 6.94 -3.94 -4.70
CA SER A 269 5.78 -4.17 -5.60
C SER A 269 4.92 -2.95 -6.05
N GLY A 270 5.53 -1.79 -6.25
CA GLY A 270 5.25 -0.90 -7.40
C GLY A 270 6.44 -0.84 -8.38
N GLN A 271 7.37 -1.77 -8.16
CA GLN A 271 8.78 -1.78 -8.52
C GLN A 271 9.03 -2.58 -9.78
N GLY A 272 9.89 -2.08 -10.65
CA GLY A 272 10.65 -2.97 -11.51
C GLY A 272 12.11 -3.06 -11.07
N ILE A 273 12.78 -4.09 -11.56
CA ILE A 273 14.19 -4.41 -11.41
C ILE A 273 14.96 -3.45 -12.30
N LEU A 274 15.80 -2.57 -11.73
CA LEU A 274 16.74 -1.79 -12.53
C LEU A 274 17.69 -2.75 -13.25
N LEU A 275 17.60 -2.78 -14.57
CA LEU A 275 18.42 -3.59 -15.44
C LEU A 275 19.82 -2.99 -15.55
N LYS A 276 20.79 -3.88 -15.65
CA LYS A 276 22.18 -3.57 -15.99
C LYS A 276 22.72 -4.72 -16.81
N GLU A 277 23.63 -4.44 -17.73
CA GLU A 277 24.33 -5.48 -18.48
C GLU A 277 24.96 -6.53 -17.55
N GLY A 278 24.78 -7.80 -17.91
CA GLY A 278 25.24 -8.95 -17.13
C GLY A 278 24.33 -9.35 -15.97
N LEU A 279 23.30 -8.57 -15.62
CA LEU A 279 22.35 -8.89 -14.56
C LEU A 279 21.56 -10.17 -14.91
N GLU A 280 21.48 -11.10 -13.98
CA GLU A 280 20.75 -12.36 -14.15
C GLU A 280 19.93 -12.64 -12.89
N PHE A 281 18.65 -12.96 -13.06
CA PHE A 281 17.73 -13.23 -11.95
C PHE A 281 16.65 -14.24 -12.35
N PRO A 282 16.13 -15.02 -11.39
CA PRO A 282 15.04 -15.94 -11.66
C PRO A 282 13.74 -15.18 -11.96
N ILE A 283 12.91 -15.74 -12.83
CA ILE A 283 11.55 -15.25 -13.13
C ILE A 283 10.54 -16.41 -13.04
N PRO A 284 9.24 -16.14 -12.83
CA PRO A 284 8.21 -17.18 -12.80
C PRO A 284 8.10 -17.94 -14.14
N ASN A 285 7.42 -19.08 -14.13
CA ASN A 285 7.11 -19.82 -15.37
C ASN A 285 6.31 -18.97 -16.34
N SER A 286 6.39 -19.28 -17.63
CA SER A 286 5.66 -18.53 -18.65
C SER A 286 4.12 -18.57 -18.47
N GLU A 287 3.57 -19.66 -17.93
CA GLU A 287 2.14 -19.76 -17.59
C GLU A 287 1.74 -18.92 -16.36
N ASP A 288 2.71 -18.64 -15.50
CA ASP A 288 2.48 -17.90 -14.26
C ASP A 288 2.76 -16.41 -14.44
N ILE A 289 3.43 -15.94 -15.50
CA ILE A 289 3.70 -14.50 -15.72
C ILE A 289 2.46 -13.78 -16.28
N ARG A 290 1.90 -12.81 -15.54
CA ARG A 290 0.78 -11.94 -15.97
C ARG A 290 1.21 -10.56 -16.50
N ALA A 291 2.42 -10.10 -16.19
CA ALA A 291 3.02 -8.91 -16.79
C ALA A 291 4.55 -9.02 -16.87
N LEU A 292 5.13 -8.66 -18.01
CA LEU A 292 6.57 -8.56 -18.20
C LEU A 292 6.89 -7.28 -18.98
N GLN A 293 7.29 -6.20 -18.31
CA GLN A 293 7.34 -4.88 -18.93
C GLN A 293 8.62 -4.11 -18.63
N LEU A 294 9.25 -3.53 -19.67
CA LEU A 294 10.36 -2.60 -19.54
C LEU A 294 9.88 -1.16 -19.40
N LEU A 295 10.45 -0.41 -18.47
CA LEU A 295 10.05 0.94 -18.07
C LEU A 295 11.28 1.80 -17.73
N ASN A 296 11.09 3.09 -17.47
CA ASN A 296 12.11 4.01 -16.94
C ASN A 296 13.46 3.96 -17.69
N PHE A 297 13.42 4.03 -19.02
CA PHE A 297 14.61 4.10 -19.86
C PHE A 297 15.34 5.44 -19.67
N SER A 298 16.65 5.43 -19.44
CA SER A 298 17.47 6.64 -19.29
C SER A 298 18.66 6.66 -20.26
N GLU A 299 18.97 7.83 -20.80
CA GLU A 299 20.08 8.07 -21.74
C GLU A 299 20.03 7.26 -23.05
N ILE A 300 18.87 7.22 -23.72
CA ILE A 300 18.76 6.57 -25.04
C ILE A 300 19.53 7.38 -26.09
N ARG A 301 20.34 6.67 -26.89
CA ARG A 301 21.11 7.19 -28.02
C ARG A 301 20.78 6.40 -29.29
N GLU A 302 21.04 7.00 -30.46
CA GLU A 302 20.78 6.35 -31.74
C GLU A 302 21.61 5.06 -31.89
N GLY A 303 20.93 3.94 -32.17
CA GLY A 303 21.57 2.63 -32.31
C GLY A 303 21.90 1.91 -30.99
N ALA A 304 21.47 2.44 -29.84
CA ALA A 304 21.61 1.77 -28.55
C ALA A 304 20.77 0.47 -28.51
N MET A 305 21.23 -0.54 -27.79
CA MET A 305 20.54 -1.83 -27.72
C MET A 305 20.33 -2.31 -26.29
N ILE A 306 19.21 -3.02 -26.10
CA ILE A 306 18.95 -3.86 -24.93
C ILE A 306 18.76 -5.28 -25.44
N GLU A 307 19.47 -6.22 -24.85
CA GLU A 307 19.37 -7.63 -25.20
C GLU A 307 19.10 -8.45 -23.94
N LEU A 308 18.00 -9.20 -23.95
CA LEU A 308 17.56 -10.03 -22.84
C LEU A 308 17.49 -11.48 -23.29
N LYS A 309 17.84 -12.40 -22.39
CA LYS A 309 17.74 -13.84 -22.58
C LYS A 309 16.92 -14.45 -21.47
N ILE A 310 15.94 -15.27 -21.81
CA ILE A 310 15.21 -16.12 -20.87
C ILE A 310 15.63 -17.56 -21.13
N TYR A 311 15.97 -18.32 -20.09
CA TYR A 311 16.39 -19.70 -20.25
C TYR A 311 16.03 -20.58 -19.06
N SER A 312 15.80 -21.87 -19.31
CA SER A 312 15.63 -22.90 -18.29
C SER A 312 16.93 -23.69 -18.16
N LYS A 313 17.46 -23.83 -16.93
CA LYS A 313 18.66 -24.67 -16.69
C LYS A 313 18.36 -26.16 -16.88
N THR A 314 17.10 -26.55 -16.70
CA THR A 314 16.65 -27.94 -16.73
C THR A 314 16.32 -28.39 -18.14
N ASP A 315 15.62 -27.56 -18.93
CA ASP A 315 15.14 -27.95 -20.26
C ASP A 315 16.11 -27.61 -21.39
N GLN A 316 17.23 -26.95 -21.08
CA GLN A 316 18.22 -26.44 -22.05
C GLN A 316 17.62 -25.56 -23.16
N GLN A 317 16.40 -25.07 -22.96
CA GLN A 317 15.73 -24.15 -23.85
C GLN A 317 16.10 -22.72 -23.49
N SER A 318 16.34 -21.89 -24.51
CA SER A 318 16.61 -20.48 -24.33
C SER A 318 15.98 -19.65 -25.43
N TRP A 319 15.45 -18.52 -24.99
CA TRP A 319 14.86 -17.47 -25.80
C TRP A 319 15.69 -16.21 -25.63
N ARG A 320 15.82 -15.43 -26.70
CA ARG A 320 16.59 -14.18 -26.71
C ARG A 320 15.81 -13.13 -27.47
N ILE A 321 15.67 -11.96 -26.86
CA ILE A 321 15.08 -10.78 -27.49
C ILE A 321 16.12 -9.67 -27.57
N LYS A 322 16.18 -9.03 -28.72
CA LYS A 322 17.01 -7.87 -28.96
C LYS A 322 16.14 -6.70 -29.35
N LEU A 323 16.27 -5.59 -28.63
CA LEU A 323 15.56 -4.35 -28.86
C LEU A 323 16.55 -3.30 -29.35
N GLN A 324 16.30 -2.77 -30.54
CA GLN A 324 17.06 -1.65 -31.08
C GLN A 324 16.37 -0.35 -30.71
N LEU A 325 17.06 0.49 -29.94
CA LEU A 325 16.61 1.80 -29.51
C LEU A 325 17.13 2.87 -30.47
N GLY A 326 16.39 3.97 -30.54
CA GLY A 326 16.83 5.15 -31.26
C GLY A 326 15.95 6.34 -31.00
N ILE A 327 16.14 7.36 -31.83
CA ILE A 327 15.40 8.60 -31.80
C ILE A 327 14.63 8.73 -33.13
N ALA A 328 13.31 8.90 -33.04
CA ALA A 328 12.44 9.22 -34.18
C ALA A 328 11.70 10.52 -33.85
N ASP A 329 11.77 11.50 -34.77
CA ASP A 329 11.18 12.83 -34.61
C ASP A 329 11.47 13.49 -33.24
N GLY A 330 12.69 13.28 -32.72
CA GLY A 330 13.14 13.83 -31.43
C GLY A 330 12.62 13.10 -30.18
N SER A 331 11.90 11.99 -30.32
CA SER A 331 11.43 11.15 -29.20
C SER A 331 12.16 9.79 -29.15
N PRO A 332 12.42 9.24 -27.95
CA PRO A 332 12.94 7.88 -27.81
C PRO A 332 11.92 6.84 -28.27
N VAL A 333 12.37 5.88 -29.07
CA VAL A 333 11.56 4.78 -29.62
C VAL A 333 12.35 3.47 -29.65
N ILE A 334 11.62 2.36 -29.77
CA ILE A 334 12.18 1.09 -30.26
C ILE A 334 12.03 1.10 -31.79
N LYS A 335 13.14 1.07 -32.51
CA LYS A 335 13.19 1.05 -34.00
C LYS A 335 13.01 -0.34 -34.57
N GLY A 336 13.33 -1.36 -33.79
CA GLY A 336 13.12 -2.73 -34.20
C GLY A 336 13.38 -3.72 -33.08
N GLN A 337 12.89 -4.93 -33.30
CA GLN A 337 13.01 -6.03 -32.36
C GLN A 337 13.27 -7.33 -33.11
N GLU A 338 14.08 -8.19 -32.52
CA GLU A 338 14.40 -9.51 -33.05
C GLU A 338 14.20 -10.54 -31.93
N ILE A 339 13.47 -11.61 -32.23
CA ILE A 339 13.21 -12.71 -31.29
C ILE A 339 13.83 -14.00 -31.83
N PHE A 340 14.63 -14.64 -30.99
CA PHE A 340 15.31 -15.88 -31.31
C PHE A 340 14.84 -17.02 -30.41
N TYR A 341 14.42 -18.13 -31.02
CA TYR A 341 14.09 -19.37 -30.32
C TYR A 341 14.31 -20.62 -31.19
N PRO A 342 15.13 -21.60 -30.74
CA PRO A 342 16.12 -21.46 -29.66
C PRO A 342 17.08 -20.29 -29.96
N GLU A 343 17.87 -19.84 -28.98
CA GLU A 343 18.58 -18.53 -29.00
C GLU A 343 19.40 -18.15 -30.26
N ASN A 344 19.71 -19.12 -31.12
CA ASN A 344 20.46 -18.95 -32.37
C ASN A 344 19.60 -19.01 -33.65
N LYS A 345 18.28 -19.18 -33.54
CA LYS A 345 17.34 -19.23 -34.67
C LYS A 345 16.38 -18.04 -34.59
N LEU A 346 16.44 -17.13 -35.57
CA LEU A 346 15.49 -16.03 -35.68
C LEU A 346 14.10 -16.57 -35.99
N MET A 347 13.13 -16.22 -35.17
CA MET A 347 11.73 -16.64 -35.33
C MET A 347 10.83 -15.48 -35.73
N PHE A 348 11.18 -14.26 -35.32
CA PHE A 348 10.41 -13.07 -35.62
C PHE A 348 11.32 -11.84 -35.63
N ASP A 349 11.11 -10.95 -36.60
CA ASP A 349 11.64 -9.60 -36.60
C ASP A 349 10.54 -8.58 -36.93
N SER A 350 10.68 -7.38 -36.38
CA SER A 350 9.87 -6.23 -36.76
C SER A 350 10.72 -4.98 -36.72
N PHE A 351 10.59 -4.16 -37.76
CA PHE A 351 11.23 -2.85 -37.88
C PHE A 351 10.18 -1.72 -37.87
N GLN A 352 9.02 -1.98 -37.26
CA GLN A 352 8.03 -0.95 -36.99
C GLN A 352 8.41 -0.17 -35.73
N GLU A 353 8.31 1.16 -35.78
CA GLU A 353 8.64 2.01 -34.65
C GLU A 353 7.59 1.89 -33.54
N ALA A 354 8.03 1.60 -32.33
CA ALA A 354 7.19 1.54 -31.14
C ALA A 354 7.60 2.60 -30.11
N SER A 355 6.60 3.34 -29.61
CA SER A 355 6.80 4.32 -28.55
C SER A 355 7.07 3.63 -27.21
N ILE A 356 8.10 4.08 -26.48
CA ILE A 356 8.44 3.55 -25.16
C ILE A 356 7.85 4.35 -24.00
N ARG A 357 7.04 5.38 -24.29
CA ARG A 357 6.52 6.31 -23.26
C ARG A 357 5.67 5.63 -22.19
N GLN A 358 5.01 4.53 -22.54
CA GLN A 358 4.13 3.77 -21.63
C GLN A 358 4.81 2.51 -21.06
N GLY A 359 6.11 2.33 -21.35
CA GLY A 359 6.80 1.06 -21.19
C GLY A 359 6.57 0.13 -22.36
N TYR A 360 7.37 -0.93 -22.41
CA TYR A 360 7.34 -1.92 -23.48
C TYR A 360 7.03 -3.29 -22.92
N ASP A 361 5.90 -3.85 -23.34
CA ASP A 361 5.40 -5.15 -22.89
C ASP A 361 6.07 -6.28 -23.66
N LEU A 362 6.82 -7.10 -22.95
CA LEU A 362 7.53 -8.27 -23.47
C LEU A 362 6.61 -9.50 -23.61
N LEU A 363 5.38 -9.45 -23.09
CA LEU A 363 4.36 -10.47 -23.36
C LEU A 363 3.60 -10.23 -24.67
N ASN A 364 3.60 -9.00 -25.19
CA ASN A 364 2.83 -8.61 -26.36
C ASN A 364 3.70 -7.88 -27.38
N VAL A 365 4.60 -8.65 -27.99
CA VAL A 365 5.64 -8.10 -28.88
C VAL A 365 5.12 -7.97 -30.34
N GLY A 366 3.94 -8.49 -30.69
CA GLY A 366 3.35 -8.41 -32.04
C GLY A 366 2.18 -7.42 -32.17
N GLY A 367 1.91 -6.94 -33.40
CA GLY A 367 0.88 -5.93 -33.72
C GLY A 367 -0.58 -6.34 -33.46
N ASN A 368 -0.86 -7.60 -33.09
CA ASN A 368 -2.20 -8.12 -32.78
C ASN A 368 -2.42 -8.54 -31.32
N GLY A 369 -1.50 -8.20 -30.40
CA GLY A 369 -1.80 -8.22 -28.95
C GLY A 369 -2.00 -9.60 -28.29
N THR A 370 -1.47 -10.66 -28.88
CA THR A 370 -1.25 -11.95 -28.21
C THR A 370 -0.14 -12.66 -28.97
N PHE A 371 0.67 -13.49 -28.31
CA PHE A 371 1.50 -14.46 -29.01
C PHE A 371 0.60 -15.40 -29.81
N ASP A 372 0.41 -15.09 -31.09
CA ASP A 372 -0.02 -16.02 -32.13
C ASP A 372 1.25 -16.32 -32.95
N TYR A 373 1.71 -17.57 -32.89
CA TYR A 373 3.00 -17.98 -33.44
C TYR A 373 2.87 -18.78 -34.73
N ASP A 374 1.73 -18.82 -35.41
CA ASP A 374 1.65 -19.49 -36.70
C ASP A 374 0.50 -19.01 -37.62
N ASP A 375 0.84 -18.90 -38.91
CA ASP A 375 -0.08 -19.27 -40.00
C ASP A 375 0.43 -20.57 -40.65
N ASP A 376 1.25 -21.34 -39.92
CA ASP A 376 2.00 -22.51 -40.41
C ASP A 376 1.73 -23.74 -39.52
N GLY A 377 0.75 -24.54 -39.94
CA GLY A 377 0.33 -25.74 -39.22
C GLY A 377 1.44 -26.77 -39.02
N GLY A 378 1.89 -26.94 -37.78
CA GLY A 378 2.74 -28.06 -37.38
C GLY A 378 3.70 -27.85 -36.19
N ILE A 379 3.67 -26.71 -35.52
CA ILE A 379 4.53 -26.42 -34.36
C ILE A 379 3.65 -26.38 -33.09
N VAL A 380 4.18 -26.79 -31.93
CA VAL A 380 3.45 -26.76 -30.65
C VAL A 380 3.50 -25.34 -30.07
N ASP A 381 2.33 -24.71 -29.94
CA ASP A 381 2.08 -23.25 -29.96
C ASP A 381 2.45 -22.39 -28.74
N LYS A 382 3.23 -22.90 -27.79
CA LYS A 382 3.75 -22.07 -26.68
C LYS A 382 5.14 -22.53 -26.29
N VAL A 383 6.12 -21.64 -26.42
CA VAL A 383 7.38 -21.79 -25.68
C VAL A 383 7.06 -21.55 -24.22
N ASN A 384 6.70 -22.63 -23.54
CA ASN A 384 6.46 -22.59 -22.12
C ASN A 384 7.75 -22.98 -21.40
N PHE A 385 8.38 -22.01 -20.75
CA PHE A 385 9.43 -22.30 -19.78
C PHE A 385 8.77 -22.86 -18.52
N LYS A 386 8.89 -24.17 -18.31
CA LYS A 386 8.32 -24.90 -17.19
C LYS A 386 9.41 -25.32 -16.20
N GLY A 387 9.16 -25.13 -14.91
CA GLY A 387 9.99 -25.66 -13.83
C GLY A 387 10.66 -24.59 -12.96
N ASP A 388 11.27 -25.00 -11.86
CA ASP A 388 11.73 -24.09 -10.80
C ASP A 388 13.00 -23.28 -11.13
N ASP A 389 13.52 -23.39 -12.37
CA ASP A 389 14.83 -22.89 -12.79
C ASP A 389 14.80 -22.03 -14.08
N VAL A 390 13.83 -21.11 -14.19
CA VAL A 390 13.74 -20.14 -15.29
C VAL A 390 14.42 -18.81 -14.91
N PHE A 391 15.34 -18.34 -15.76
CA PHE A 391 16.15 -17.15 -15.51
C PHE A 391 16.04 -16.14 -16.64
N LEU A 392 15.98 -14.85 -16.30
CA LEU A 392 16.20 -13.73 -17.22
C LEU A 392 17.59 -13.16 -17.02
N LYS A 393 18.32 -12.97 -18.12
CA LYS A 393 19.65 -12.38 -18.19
C LYS A 393 19.68 -11.20 -19.13
N VAL A 394 20.26 -10.08 -18.69
CA VAL A 394 20.59 -8.94 -19.54
C VAL A 394 21.94 -9.22 -20.22
N ILE A 395 21.93 -9.53 -21.50
CA ILE A 395 23.13 -9.80 -22.29
C ILE A 395 23.86 -8.50 -22.60
N ARG A 396 23.11 -7.45 -22.97
CA ARG A 396 23.64 -6.16 -23.38
C ARG A 396 22.72 -5.03 -22.96
N MET A 397 23.30 -3.91 -22.54
CA MET A 397 22.55 -2.70 -22.22
C MET A 397 23.37 -1.45 -22.47
N ASP A 398 23.14 -0.80 -23.62
CA ASP A 398 23.90 0.38 -24.06
C ASP A 398 23.41 1.71 -23.44
N ILE A 399 22.40 1.65 -22.58
CA ILE A 399 21.78 2.82 -21.95
C ILE A 399 22.03 2.82 -20.44
N GLU A 400 21.98 3.99 -19.79
CA GLU A 400 22.37 4.11 -18.38
C GLU A 400 21.41 3.42 -17.40
N GLY A 401 20.16 3.19 -17.80
CA GLY A 401 19.13 2.65 -16.92
C GLY A 401 17.86 2.25 -17.66
N CYS A 402 17.22 1.20 -17.16
CA CYS A 402 15.95 0.65 -17.60
C CYS A 402 15.43 -0.19 -16.44
N MET A 403 14.12 -0.34 -16.31
CA MET A 403 13.47 -0.99 -15.18
C MET A 403 12.56 -2.11 -15.71
N LEU A 404 12.71 -3.35 -15.27
CA LEU A 404 11.84 -4.46 -15.65
C LEU A 404 10.83 -4.79 -14.55
N ILE A 405 9.55 -4.70 -14.86
CA ILE A 405 8.49 -5.26 -14.03
C ILE A 405 8.26 -6.70 -14.45
N VAL A 406 8.32 -7.62 -13.48
CA VAL A 406 7.86 -9.00 -13.64
C VAL A 406 6.73 -9.20 -12.64
N ARG A 407 5.51 -9.40 -13.13
CA ARG A 407 4.36 -9.80 -12.32
C ARG A 407 3.85 -11.15 -12.80
N PRO A 408 3.76 -12.10 -11.90
CA PRO A 408 2.96 -13.30 -12.09
C PRO A 408 1.46 -13.13 -11.79
#